data_AF-A0A7G2E9Y8-F1
#
_entry.id   AF-A0A7G2E9Y8-F1
#
_cell.length_a   1.000
_cell.length_b   1.000
_cell.length_c   1.000
_cell.angle_alpha   90.00
_cell.angle_beta   90.00
_cell.angle_gamma   90.00
#
_symmetry.space_group_name_H-M   'P 1'
#
loop_
_entity.id
_entity.type
_entity.pdbx_description
1 polymer ?
#
loop_
_entity_poly.entity_id
_entity_poly.type
_entity_poly.pdbx_seq_one_letter_code
_entity_poly.pdbx_strand_id
1 'polypeptide(L)'
;MITFKSIALTIIFLSYFVSCVSSQRETKFLNHGFLGANLLNFGSSKVYPSGLLELTNTSMRQIGQAFHGFPIPLSNPNSTNSVSFSTSFIFAITQGTGAPGHGLAFVISPSMDFSGAFPSNYLGLFNTSNNGNSLNRILAIEFDTVQAVELNDTDDNHVGIDLNGVISIASAPAAYFDDREAKNISLRLASGKPVRVWIEYNATETMLNVTLAPLDRPKPSIPLLSRKLNLSGIVSQEHHVGFSAATGTVASSHFVLGWSFNIEGKESDFDITKLPSLPDPPPTLSPSPSPPVSAKKKSSNTMLIIIVAASATFVILILSFLVFWFFRREKIFFNGGARKFSYQTISSATGGFDSSKLLGERNSGSFYKGQLAPTEIIAKGDLLMSCDTRINRENLVAREVLLVLKTGLLCANRSPESRPMMKNVFRYLEGTEALPHDDYLFYGV
;
A
#
# COMPACT_ATOMS: atom_id res chain seq x y z
N MET A 1 43.64 -33.38 -25.91
CA MET A 1 43.50 -31.94 -25.63
C MET A 1 42.03 -31.57 -25.67
N ILE A 2 41.39 -31.45 -24.50
CA ILE A 2 40.05 -30.89 -24.41
C ILE A 2 40.21 -29.39 -24.66
N THR A 3 39.73 -28.90 -25.79
CA THR A 3 39.87 -27.49 -26.15
C THR A 3 38.95 -26.64 -25.29
N PHE A 4 39.32 -25.39 -25.01
CA PHE A 4 38.55 -24.44 -24.17
C PHE A 4 37.08 -24.31 -24.64
N LYS A 5 36.83 -24.48 -25.94
CA LYS A 5 35.49 -24.50 -26.55
C LYS A 5 34.65 -25.70 -26.11
N SER A 6 35.25 -26.86 -25.89
CA SER A 6 34.55 -28.08 -25.45
C SER A 6 34.09 -27.99 -24.00
N ILE A 7 34.86 -27.33 -23.13
CA ILE A 7 34.51 -27.05 -21.73
C ILE A 7 33.38 -25.99 -21.66
N ALA A 8 33.48 -24.93 -22.47
CA ALA A 8 32.43 -23.91 -22.55
C ALA A 8 31.09 -24.50 -23.04
N LEU A 9 31.12 -25.39 -24.05
CA LEU A 9 29.90 -26.07 -24.51
C LEU A 9 29.32 -26.99 -23.45
N THR A 10 30.15 -27.72 -22.69
CA THR A 10 29.64 -28.57 -21.61
C THR A 10 29.08 -27.76 -20.46
N ILE A 11 29.67 -26.62 -20.09
CA ILE A 11 29.12 -25.71 -19.07
C ILE A 11 27.80 -25.10 -19.54
N ILE A 12 27.70 -24.67 -20.80
CA ILE A 12 26.44 -24.17 -21.38
C ILE A 12 25.39 -25.28 -21.39
N PHE A 13 25.74 -26.48 -21.83
CA PHE A 13 24.83 -27.63 -21.87
C PHE A 13 24.40 -28.08 -20.47
N LEU A 14 25.30 -28.04 -19.48
CA LEU A 14 25.02 -28.33 -18.08
C LEU A 14 24.16 -27.22 -17.44
N SER A 15 24.37 -25.95 -17.82
CA SER A 15 23.53 -24.83 -17.37
C SER A 15 22.11 -24.91 -17.96
N TYR A 16 21.96 -25.32 -19.22
CA TYR A 16 20.67 -25.62 -19.85
C TYR A 16 20.01 -26.86 -19.25
N PHE A 17 20.77 -27.91 -18.90
CA PHE A 17 20.24 -29.07 -18.21
C PHE A 17 19.79 -28.73 -16.78
N VAL A 18 20.53 -27.89 -16.05
CA VAL A 18 20.12 -27.41 -14.71
C VAL A 18 18.86 -26.54 -14.79
N SER A 19 18.65 -25.77 -15.87
CA SER A 19 17.37 -25.08 -16.11
C SER A 19 16.22 -26.02 -16.53
N CYS A 20 16.51 -27.25 -16.95
CA CYS A 20 15.51 -28.26 -17.30
C CYS A 20 15.24 -29.27 -16.16
N VAL A 21 15.97 -29.22 -15.05
CA VAL A 21 15.67 -30.04 -13.87
C VAL A 21 14.59 -29.34 -13.04
N SER A 22 13.36 -29.75 -13.35
CA SER A 22 12.14 -29.63 -12.53
C SER A 22 11.48 -28.25 -12.41
N SER A 23 10.87 -27.79 -13.51
CA SER A 23 9.52 -27.21 -13.38
C SER A 23 8.54 -28.37 -13.17
N GLN A 24 8.66 -29.09 -12.05
CA GLN A 24 7.51 -29.84 -11.57
C GLN A 24 6.55 -28.78 -11.07
N ARG A 25 5.41 -28.63 -11.75
CA ARG A 25 4.25 -27.93 -11.19
C ARG A 25 3.92 -28.63 -9.88
N GLU A 26 4.27 -27.98 -8.78
CA GLU A 26 4.00 -28.52 -7.45
C GLU A 26 2.50 -28.34 -7.20
N THR A 27 1.74 -29.41 -7.39
CA THR A 27 0.29 -29.45 -7.24
C THR A 27 -0.13 -29.70 -5.78
N LYS A 28 0.83 -30.05 -4.93
CA LYS A 28 0.66 -30.29 -3.51
C LYS A 28 1.97 -30.11 -2.75
N PHE A 29 1.86 -29.64 -1.52
CA PHE A 29 2.99 -29.60 -0.57
C PHE A 29 2.50 -29.74 0.87
N LEU A 30 3.42 -30.11 1.76
CA LEU A 30 3.23 -30.18 3.20
C LEU A 30 4.48 -29.69 3.91
N ASN A 31 4.33 -28.63 4.70
CA ASN A 31 5.37 -28.06 5.52
C ASN A 31 4.95 -28.17 7.00
N HIS A 32 5.57 -29.08 7.76
CA HIS A 32 5.42 -29.14 9.23
C HIS A 32 6.10 -27.96 9.94
N GLY A 33 6.93 -27.22 9.21
CA GLY A 33 7.62 -26.00 9.58
C GLY A 33 8.30 -25.46 8.32
N PHE A 34 8.89 -24.27 8.40
CA PHE A 34 9.36 -23.54 7.23
C PHE A 34 10.89 -23.54 7.07
N LEU A 35 11.61 -24.27 7.92
CA LEU A 35 13.07 -24.39 7.78
C LEU A 35 13.40 -25.16 6.50
N GLY A 36 13.99 -24.48 5.52
CA GLY A 36 14.29 -25.05 4.20
C GLY A 36 13.08 -25.23 3.28
N ALA A 37 11.90 -24.74 3.67
CA ALA A 37 10.72 -24.72 2.81
C ALA A 37 10.92 -23.73 1.65
N ASN A 38 10.34 -24.03 0.48
CA ASN A 38 10.32 -23.13 -0.66
C ASN A 38 9.33 -21.98 -0.45
N LEU A 39 9.74 -20.99 0.35
CA LEU A 39 8.94 -19.86 0.79
C LEU A 39 9.68 -18.55 0.51
N LEU A 40 8.99 -17.61 -0.15
CA LEU A 40 9.48 -16.27 -0.43
C LEU A 40 8.91 -15.29 0.58
N ASN A 41 9.78 -14.65 1.35
CA ASN A 41 9.42 -13.74 2.44
C ASN A 41 9.55 -12.28 2.00
N PHE A 42 8.56 -11.45 2.33
CA PHE A 42 8.50 -10.03 2.03
C PHE A 42 8.11 -9.21 3.27
N GLY A 43 8.44 -7.92 3.25
CA GLY A 43 8.17 -7.01 4.35
C GLY A 43 8.91 -7.43 5.62
N SER A 44 8.19 -7.48 6.75
CA SER A 44 8.73 -7.87 8.06
C SER A 44 8.79 -9.38 8.31
N SER A 45 8.33 -10.20 7.36
CA SER A 45 8.24 -11.64 7.56
C SER A 45 9.61 -12.32 7.61
N LYS A 46 9.73 -13.36 8.44
CA LYS A 46 10.95 -14.17 8.58
C LYS A 46 10.66 -15.57 9.11
N VAL A 47 11.56 -16.50 8.82
CA VAL A 47 11.55 -17.85 9.36
C VAL A 47 12.62 -17.99 10.42
N TYR A 48 12.24 -18.44 11.62
CA TYR A 48 13.18 -18.74 12.70
C TYR A 48 13.93 -20.05 12.45
N PRO A 49 15.09 -20.27 13.09
CA PRO A 49 15.80 -21.55 13.03
C PRO A 49 14.97 -22.76 13.48
N SER A 50 13.94 -22.54 14.32
CA SER A 50 12.97 -23.57 14.70
C SER A 50 12.03 -24.01 13.57
N GLY A 51 11.99 -23.27 12.45
CA GLY A 51 11.03 -23.44 11.38
C GLY A 51 9.73 -22.65 11.57
N LEU A 52 9.60 -21.82 12.61
CA LEU A 52 8.44 -20.95 12.80
C LEU A 52 8.45 -19.80 11.80
N LEU A 53 7.36 -19.57 11.07
CA LEU A 53 7.17 -18.37 10.26
C LEU A 53 6.52 -17.29 11.12
N GLU A 54 7.17 -16.13 11.24
CA GLU A 54 6.59 -14.90 11.79
C GLU A 54 6.35 -13.94 10.63
N LEU A 55 5.09 -13.55 10.43
CA LEU A 55 4.73 -12.57 9.41
C LEU A 55 5.00 -11.16 9.93
N THR A 56 4.52 -10.83 11.12
CA THR A 56 4.75 -9.53 11.77
C THR A 56 5.01 -9.74 13.27
N ASN A 57 5.57 -8.72 13.92
CA ASN A 57 5.74 -8.67 15.36
C ASN A 57 4.93 -7.52 15.99
N THR A 58 5.11 -7.25 17.28
CA THR A 58 4.38 -6.21 18.01
C THR A 58 4.77 -4.77 17.66
N SER A 59 5.55 -4.54 16.59
CA SER A 59 5.85 -3.19 16.10
C SER A 59 4.65 -2.63 15.35
N MET A 60 4.47 -1.31 15.43
CA MET A 60 3.35 -0.63 14.78
C MET A 60 3.53 -0.52 13.26
N ARG A 61 2.41 -0.58 12.52
CA ARG A 61 2.32 -0.32 11.07
C ARG A 61 3.27 -1.16 10.19
N GLN A 62 3.43 -2.43 10.53
CA GLN A 62 4.16 -3.40 9.72
C GLN A 62 3.26 -4.09 8.71
N ILE A 63 3.88 -4.55 7.63
CA ILE A 63 3.34 -5.54 6.69
C ILE A 63 4.34 -6.68 6.63
N GLY A 64 3.85 -7.91 6.62
CA GLY A 64 4.68 -9.08 6.43
C GLY A 64 3.94 -10.13 5.63
N GLN A 65 4.62 -10.69 4.64
CA GLN A 65 3.99 -11.57 3.67
C GLN A 65 4.92 -12.71 3.32
N ALA A 66 4.37 -13.89 3.12
CA ALA A 66 5.14 -15.06 2.72
C ALA A 66 4.37 -15.88 1.71
N PHE A 67 4.99 -16.17 0.57
CA PHE A 67 4.36 -16.89 -0.54
C PHE A 67 5.11 -18.17 -0.87
N HIS A 68 4.39 -19.19 -1.29
CA HIS A 68 5.01 -20.39 -1.85
C HIS A 68 5.82 -20.01 -3.10
N GLY A 69 7.03 -20.56 -3.22
CA GLY A 69 7.99 -20.13 -4.23
C GLY A 69 7.61 -20.45 -5.68
N PHE A 70 6.69 -21.39 -5.90
CA PHE A 70 6.14 -21.69 -7.21
C PHE A 70 4.66 -21.28 -7.30
N PRO A 71 4.20 -20.79 -8.47
CA PRO A 71 2.79 -20.57 -8.68
C PRO A 71 2.03 -21.90 -8.81
N ILE A 72 0.76 -21.90 -8.39
CA ILE A 72 -0.14 -23.04 -8.40
C ILE A 72 -1.09 -22.95 -9.60
N PRO A 73 -1.28 -24.03 -10.38
CA PRO A 73 -2.16 -24.03 -11.52
C PRO A 73 -3.63 -24.23 -11.12
N LEU A 74 -4.32 -23.13 -10.75
CA LEU A 74 -5.70 -23.16 -10.25
C LEU A 74 -6.79 -23.15 -11.35
N SER A 75 -6.40 -23.26 -12.61
CA SER A 75 -7.31 -23.47 -13.73
C SER A 75 -6.78 -24.54 -14.68
N ASN A 76 -7.69 -25.22 -15.37
CA ASN A 76 -7.31 -26.22 -16.36
C ASN A 76 -6.84 -25.50 -17.65
N PRO A 77 -5.65 -25.80 -18.20
CA PRO A 77 -5.18 -25.16 -19.44
C PRO A 77 -6.12 -25.35 -20.63
N ASN A 78 -6.97 -26.38 -20.61
CA ASN A 78 -7.93 -26.69 -21.67
C ASN A 78 -9.38 -26.22 -21.37
N SER A 79 -9.62 -25.52 -20.25
CA SER A 79 -10.95 -24.99 -19.93
C SER A 79 -10.87 -23.74 -19.04
N THR A 80 -11.83 -22.83 -19.15
CA THR A 80 -11.93 -21.69 -18.22
C THR A 80 -12.40 -22.06 -16.81
N ASN A 81 -12.56 -23.35 -16.51
CA ASN A 81 -13.05 -23.81 -15.21
C ASN A 81 -11.90 -23.83 -14.19
N SER A 82 -12.21 -23.31 -12.99
CA SER A 82 -11.34 -23.42 -11.82
C SER A 82 -11.16 -24.88 -11.41
N VAL A 83 -10.03 -25.17 -10.76
CA VAL A 83 -9.75 -26.48 -10.16
C VAL A 83 -10.14 -26.43 -8.67
N SER A 84 -10.65 -27.55 -8.14
CA SER A 84 -10.87 -27.70 -6.71
C SER A 84 -9.54 -27.61 -5.96
N PHE A 85 -9.53 -27.04 -4.77
CA PHE A 85 -8.33 -27.01 -3.94
C PHE A 85 -8.67 -27.18 -2.47
N SER A 86 -7.71 -27.63 -1.70
CA SER A 86 -7.75 -27.68 -0.26
C SER A 86 -6.45 -27.15 0.32
N THR A 87 -6.56 -26.42 1.42
CA THR A 87 -5.40 -25.93 2.18
C THR A 87 -5.70 -26.01 3.66
N SER A 88 -4.71 -26.41 4.43
CA SER A 88 -4.78 -26.34 5.89
C SER A 88 -3.50 -25.76 6.42
N PHE A 89 -3.63 -24.87 7.39
CA PHE A 89 -2.51 -24.24 8.07
C PHE A 89 -2.84 -24.06 9.55
N ILE A 90 -1.78 -23.91 10.33
CA ILE A 90 -1.85 -23.68 11.77
C ILE A 90 -1.22 -22.34 12.03
N PHE A 91 -1.97 -21.42 12.63
CA PHE A 91 -1.48 -20.10 12.97
C PHE A 91 -1.65 -19.83 14.47
N ALA A 92 -0.93 -18.83 14.97
CA ALA A 92 -1.18 -18.25 16.29
C ALA A 92 -1.00 -16.74 16.23
N ILE A 93 -1.89 -16.01 16.90
CA ILE A 93 -1.81 -14.55 17.04
C ILE A 93 -1.56 -14.25 18.51
N THR A 94 -0.40 -13.66 18.80
CA THR A 94 -0.02 -13.25 20.16
C THR A 94 -0.09 -11.73 20.25
N GLN A 95 -0.98 -11.22 21.09
CA GLN A 95 -1.05 -9.78 21.33
C GLN A 95 0.19 -9.29 22.08
N GLY A 96 0.65 -8.08 21.75
CA GLY A 96 1.64 -7.36 22.55
C GLY A 96 1.01 -6.70 23.78
N THR A 97 1.52 -5.52 24.13
CA THR A 97 0.90 -4.67 25.15
C THR A 97 -0.33 -3.97 24.57
N GLY A 98 -1.52 -4.24 25.12
CA GLY A 98 -2.77 -3.60 24.72
C GLY A 98 -3.72 -4.54 23.98
N ALA A 99 -4.60 -3.97 23.15
CA ALA A 99 -5.52 -4.73 22.31
C ALA A 99 -4.77 -5.40 21.14
N PRO A 100 -5.24 -6.56 20.66
CA PRO A 100 -4.66 -7.21 19.48
C PRO A 100 -4.89 -6.37 18.22
N GLY A 101 -4.04 -6.57 17.21
CA GLY A 101 -4.35 -6.16 15.85
C GLY A 101 -3.23 -6.34 14.82
N HIS A 102 -3.52 -6.30 13.52
CA HIS A 102 -4.87 -6.18 12.95
C HIS A 102 -5.39 -7.54 12.51
N GLY A 103 -4.57 -8.34 11.84
CA GLY A 103 -4.92 -9.70 11.48
C GLY A 103 -3.94 -10.30 10.49
N LEU A 104 -4.29 -11.49 10.02
CA LEU A 104 -3.61 -12.17 8.92
C LEU A 104 -4.64 -12.70 7.93
N ALA A 105 -4.21 -12.94 6.70
CA ALA A 105 -5.02 -13.55 5.66
C ALA A 105 -4.24 -14.65 4.93
N PHE A 106 -4.94 -15.72 4.57
CA PHE A 106 -4.50 -16.61 3.49
C PHE A 106 -4.89 -15.99 2.15
N VAL A 107 -4.00 -16.02 1.17
CA VAL A 107 -4.11 -15.22 -0.06
C VAL A 107 -3.91 -16.10 -1.29
N ILE A 108 -4.77 -15.91 -2.28
CA ILE A 108 -4.59 -16.38 -3.66
C ILE A 108 -4.58 -15.16 -4.58
N SER A 109 -3.49 -14.93 -5.31
CA SER A 109 -3.26 -13.71 -6.09
C SER A 109 -2.48 -13.99 -7.38
N PRO A 110 -2.71 -13.24 -8.48
CA PRO A 110 -1.90 -13.35 -9.70
C PRO A 110 -0.48 -12.78 -9.54
N SER A 111 -0.19 -12.07 -8.43
CA SER A 111 1.10 -11.43 -8.15
C SER A 111 1.48 -11.57 -6.68
N MET A 112 2.78 -11.55 -6.40
CA MET A 112 3.34 -11.42 -5.05
C MET A 112 3.74 -9.97 -4.71
N ASP A 113 3.59 -9.04 -5.66
CA ASP A 113 3.91 -7.62 -5.44
C ASP A 113 2.75 -6.87 -4.81
N PHE A 114 2.91 -6.56 -3.52
CA PHE A 114 2.02 -5.74 -2.71
C PHE A 114 2.73 -4.48 -2.19
N SER A 115 3.78 -4.01 -2.86
CA SER A 115 4.59 -2.86 -2.42
C SER A 115 3.79 -1.57 -2.19
N GLY A 116 2.66 -1.41 -2.89
CA GLY A 116 1.74 -0.28 -2.71
C GLY A 116 0.64 -0.49 -1.66
N ALA A 117 0.58 -1.63 -0.99
CA ALA A 117 -0.46 -1.93 -0.01
C ALA A 117 -0.27 -1.17 1.30
N PHE A 118 -1.36 -0.94 2.02
CA PHE A 118 -1.35 -0.29 3.32
C PHE A 118 -1.38 -1.32 4.47
N PRO A 119 -0.81 -0.98 5.63
CA PRO A 119 -0.92 -1.78 6.84
C PRO A 119 -2.31 -1.62 7.49
N SER A 120 -2.48 -2.02 8.76
CA SER A 120 -3.75 -1.91 9.48
C SER A 120 -4.87 -2.74 8.81
N ASN A 121 -6.09 -2.20 8.73
CA ASN A 121 -7.30 -2.82 8.18
C ASN A 121 -7.17 -3.27 6.71
N TYR A 122 -6.09 -2.91 5.99
CA TYR A 122 -5.86 -3.36 4.62
C TYR A 122 -5.08 -4.68 4.54
N LEU A 123 -4.67 -5.24 5.68
CA LEU A 123 -3.98 -6.53 5.84
C LEU A 123 -2.71 -6.70 4.98
N GLY A 124 -2.14 -5.60 4.48
CA GLY A 124 -1.00 -5.62 3.55
C GLY A 124 -1.35 -6.08 2.14
N LEU A 125 -2.63 -6.07 1.75
CA LEU A 125 -3.10 -6.55 0.45
C LEU A 125 -3.61 -5.43 -0.46
N PHE A 126 -4.25 -4.42 0.14
CA PHE A 126 -4.93 -3.37 -0.61
C PHE A 126 -4.51 -1.98 -0.12
N ASN A 127 -4.97 -0.96 -0.83
CA ASN A 127 -4.86 0.44 -0.44
C ASN A 127 -6.14 1.18 -0.85
N THR A 128 -6.22 2.47 -0.53
CA THR A 128 -7.40 3.28 -0.83
C THR A 128 -7.74 3.38 -2.33
N SER A 129 -6.78 3.14 -3.22
CA SER A 129 -6.95 3.26 -4.68
C SER A 129 -7.37 1.96 -5.36
N ASN A 130 -7.02 0.79 -4.80
CA ASN A 130 -7.32 -0.51 -5.39
C ASN A 130 -8.33 -1.34 -4.59
N ASN A 131 -8.76 -0.89 -3.40
CA ASN A 131 -9.73 -1.63 -2.59
C ASN A 131 -11.05 -1.83 -3.35
N GLY A 132 -11.44 -3.09 -3.59
CA GLY A 132 -12.64 -3.47 -4.33
C GLY A 132 -12.46 -3.46 -5.86
N ASN A 133 -11.26 -3.21 -6.38
CA ASN A 133 -11.00 -3.21 -7.82
C ASN A 133 -10.98 -4.64 -8.37
N SER A 134 -11.93 -4.97 -9.25
CA SER A 134 -12.05 -6.32 -9.85
C SER A 134 -10.83 -6.78 -10.65
N LEU A 135 -9.95 -5.86 -11.08
CA LEU A 135 -8.69 -6.19 -11.73
C LEU A 135 -7.64 -6.80 -10.78
N ASN A 136 -7.82 -6.67 -9.47
CA ASN A 136 -6.91 -7.26 -8.48
C ASN A 136 -6.86 -8.78 -8.63
N ARG A 137 -8.02 -9.41 -8.84
CA ARG A 137 -8.20 -10.88 -8.92
C ARG A 137 -7.62 -11.59 -7.70
N ILE A 138 -7.88 -11.03 -6.52
CA ILE A 138 -7.40 -11.56 -5.24
C ILE A 138 -8.56 -12.18 -4.50
N LEU A 139 -8.36 -13.42 -4.04
CA LEU A 139 -9.16 -14.05 -3.01
C LEU A 139 -8.33 -14.07 -1.72
N ALA A 140 -8.89 -13.56 -0.64
CA ALA A 140 -8.28 -13.65 0.68
C ALA A 140 -9.27 -14.20 1.70
N ILE A 141 -8.77 -15.00 2.64
CA ILE A 141 -9.53 -15.46 3.80
C ILE A 141 -8.85 -14.84 5.00
N GLU A 142 -9.50 -13.84 5.57
CA GLU A 142 -8.98 -13.02 6.66
C GLU A 142 -9.36 -13.57 8.03
N PHE A 143 -8.48 -13.31 9.00
CA PHE A 143 -8.64 -13.57 10.42
C PHE A 143 -8.39 -12.25 11.13
N ASP A 144 -9.43 -11.44 11.22
CA ASP A 144 -9.37 -10.08 11.74
C ASP A 144 -9.61 -10.05 13.25
N THR A 145 -8.83 -9.20 13.93
CA THR A 145 -8.82 -9.02 15.38
C THR A 145 -9.11 -7.58 15.80
N VAL A 146 -9.60 -6.75 14.88
CA VAL A 146 -9.98 -5.35 15.08
C VAL A 146 -11.29 -5.08 14.35
N GLN A 147 -12.23 -4.37 15.00
CA GLN A 147 -13.46 -3.95 14.32
C GLN A 147 -13.27 -2.60 13.64
N ALA A 148 -13.27 -2.59 12.31
CA ALA A 148 -13.37 -1.40 11.47
C ALA A 148 -14.82 -1.19 11.01
N VAL A 149 -15.53 -0.27 11.66
CA VAL A 149 -16.94 0.03 11.34
C VAL A 149 -17.10 0.48 9.88
N GLU A 150 -16.12 1.21 9.35
CA GLU A 150 -16.08 1.67 7.97
C GLU A 150 -15.92 0.56 6.92
N LEU A 151 -15.51 -0.64 7.33
CA LEU A 151 -15.40 -1.83 6.47
C LEU A 151 -16.58 -2.80 6.64
N ASN A 152 -17.58 -2.44 7.47
CA ASN A 152 -18.72 -3.27 7.84
C ASN A 152 -18.34 -4.56 8.58
N ASP A 153 -17.31 -4.50 9.42
CA ASP A 153 -16.88 -5.64 10.23
C ASP A 153 -17.96 -6.08 11.21
N THR A 154 -18.18 -7.39 11.28
CA THR A 154 -19.20 -7.98 12.15
C THR A 154 -18.87 -7.76 13.63
N ASP A 155 -17.62 -7.99 14.03
CA ASP A 155 -17.07 -7.74 15.36
C ASP A 155 -15.53 -7.57 15.30
N ASP A 156 -14.87 -7.46 16.45
CA ASP A 156 -13.42 -7.34 16.58
C ASP A 156 -12.67 -8.69 16.59
N ASN A 157 -13.32 -9.77 16.17
CA ASN A 157 -12.76 -11.13 16.18
C ASN A 157 -13.52 -12.03 15.20
N HIS A 158 -13.30 -11.83 13.90
CA HIS A 158 -14.06 -12.52 12.86
C HIS A 158 -13.16 -13.18 11.80
N VAL A 159 -13.79 -14.09 11.07
CA VAL A 159 -13.23 -14.68 9.85
C VAL A 159 -14.01 -14.13 8.66
N GLY A 160 -13.30 -13.73 7.63
CA GLY A 160 -13.87 -13.11 6.43
C GLY A 160 -13.45 -13.80 5.13
N ILE A 161 -14.30 -13.70 4.12
CA ILE A 161 -13.99 -14.08 2.74
C ILE A 161 -13.96 -12.79 1.93
N ASP A 162 -12.78 -12.42 1.48
CA ASP A 162 -12.49 -11.20 0.77
C ASP A 162 -12.30 -11.45 -0.72
N LEU A 163 -12.93 -10.61 -1.53
CA LEU A 163 -12.78 -10.65 -2.97
C LEU A 163 -12.42 -9.29 -3.51
N ASN A 164 -11.18 -9.14 -3.99
CA ASN A 164 -10.62 -7.92 -4.57
C ASN A 164 -10.55 -6.69 -3.64
N GLY A 165 -10.92 -6.82 -2.37
CA GLY A 165 -10.82 -5.77 -1.37
C GLY A 165 -11.10 -6.33 0.03
N VAL A 166 -10.87 -5.52 1.05
CA VAL A 166 -11.01 -5.86 2.48
C VAL A 166 -12.45 -5.80 3.01
N ILE A 167 -13.43 -5.51 2.15
CA ILE A 167 -14.83 -5.62 2.56
C ILE A 167 -15.26 -7.06 2.23
N SER A 168 -15.34 -7.87 3.27
CA SER A 168 -15.76 -9.26 3.22
C SER A 168 -17.08 -9.45 2.46
N ILE A 169 -17.10 -10.37 1.49
CA ILE A 169 -18.34 -10.81 0.81
C ILE A 169 -19.15 -11.80 1.64
N ALA A 170 -18.54 -12.34 2.70
CA ALA A 170 -19.15 -13.12 3.76
C ALA A 170 -18.20 -13.11 4.97
N SER A 171 -18.72 -12.89 6.17
CA SER A 171 -17.94 -12.96 7.41
C SER A 171 -18.79 -13.53 8.55
N ALA A 172 -18.11 -14.03 9.58
CA ALA A 172 -18.74 -14.51 10.81
C ALA A 172 -17.80 -14.34 12.00
N PRO A 173 -18.32 -14.08 13.22
CA PRO A 173 -17.54 -14.15 14.45
C PRO A 173 -16.77 -15.45 14.53
N ALA A 174 -15.51 -15.41 14.95
CA ALA A 174 -14.69 -16.60 15.01
C ALA A 174 -15.27 -17.62 16.02
N ALA A 175 -15.63 -18.79 15.51
CA ALA A 175 -16.22 -19.89 16.26
C ALA A 175 -15.95 -21.21 15.53
N TYR A 176 -16.14 -22.32 16.22
CA TYR A 176 -16.11 -23.65 15.64
C TYR A 176 -17.29 -24.48 16.13
N PHE A 177 -17.80 -25.36 15.27
CA PHE A 177 -18.83 -26.32 15.67
C PHE A 177 -18.17 -27.48 16.44
N ASP A 178 -18.57 -27.71 17.69
CA ASP A 178 -18.16 -28.89 18.43
C ASP A 178 -19.14 -30.03 18.13
N ASP A 179 -18.68 -31.03 17.39
CA ASP A 179 -19.50 -32.19 16.98
C ASP A 179 -20.01 -33.02 18.16
N ARG A 180 -19.33 -32.99 19.31
CA ARG A 180 -19.73 -33.77 20.49
C ARG A 180 -20.88 -33.08 21.22
N GLU A 181 -20.82 -31.75 21.28
CA GLU A 181 -21.83 -30.94 21.96
C GLU A 181 -22.91 -30.41 21.02
N ALA A 182 -22.77 -30.64 19.71
CA ALA A 182 -23.64 -30.19 18.63
C ALA A 182 -23.95 -28.67 18.70
N LYS A 183 -22.92 -27.86 19.00
CA LYS A 183 -23.09 -26.41 19.17
C LYS A 183 -21.86 -25.64 18.67
N ASN A 184 -22.09 -24.38 18.30
CA ASN A 184 -21.01 -23.44 18.01
C ASN A 184 -20.35 -22.94 19.30
N ILE A 185 -19.03 -23.06 19.39
CA ILE A 185 -18.19 -22.56 20.49
C ILE A 185 -17.40 -21.36 19.97
N SER A 186 -17.52 -20.22 20.66
CA SER A 186 -16.75 -19.01 20.34
C SER A 186 -15.25 -19.27 20.49
N LEU A 187 -14.47 -18.73 19.56
CA LEU A 187 -13.03 -18.88 19.49
C LEU A 187 -12.37 -17.50 19.39
N ARG A 188 -11.42 -17.23 20.29
CA ARG A 188 -10.63 -16.00 20.25
C ARG A 188 -9.38 -16.22 19.39
N LEU A 189 -9.28 -15.50 18.27
CA LEU A 189 -8.18 -15.61 17.31
C LEU A 189 -6.85 -15.18 17.95
N ALA A 190 -6.84 -14.01 18.60
CA ALA A 190 -5.70 -13.50 19.35
C ALA A 190 -5.61 -14.05 20.78
N SER A 191 -5.65 -15.38 20.93
CA SER A 191 -5.50 -16.07 22.21
C SER A 191 -4.06 -16.47 22.54
N GLY A 192 -3.14 -16.33 21.58
CA GLY A 192 -1.78 -16.86 21.66
C GLY A 192 -1.68 -18.38 21.53
N LYS A 193 -2.80 -19.08 21.38
CA LYS A 193 -2.83 -20.54 21.19
C LYS A 193 -2.92 -20.89 19.69
N PRO A 194 -2.33 -22.02 19.26
CA PRO A 194 -2.46 -22.49 17.88
C PRO A 194 -3.92 -22.78 17.49
N VAL A 195 -4.33 -22.22 16.36
CA VAL A 195 -5.60 -22.46 15.68
C VAL A 195 -5.32 -23.12 14.35
N ARG A 196 -6.01 -24.21 14.07
CA ARG A 196 -5.94 -24.89 12.77
C ARG A 196 -7.10 -24.44 11.88
N VAL A 197 -6.79 -24.21 10.62
CA VAL A 197 -7.73 -23.79 9.58
C VAL A 197 -7.77 -24.82 8.47
N TRP A 198 -8.93 -24.99 7.86
CA TRP A 198 -9.16 -25.70 6.61
C TRP A 198 -9.96 -24.80 5.66
N ILE A 199 -9.44 -24.60 4.45
CA ILE A 199 -10.14 -23.92 3.37
C ILE A 199 -10.26 -24.92 2.22
N GLU A 200 -11.48 -25.19 1.80
CA GLU A 200 -11.80 -26.16 0.75
C GLU A 200 -12.67 -25.50 -0.30
N TYR A 201 -12.22 -25.57 -1.55
CA TYR A 201 -12.99 -25.14 -2.71
C TYR A 201 -13.37 -26.34 -3.57
N ASN A 202 -14.68 -26.54 -3.76
CA ASN A 202 -15.22 -27.51 -4.70
C ASN A 202 -15.63 -26.78 -6.00
N ALA A 203 -14.88 -26.98 -7.08
CA ALA A 203 -15.13 -26.34 -8.36
C ALA A 203 -16.42 -26.84 -9.05
N THR A 204 -16.84 -28.08 -8.79
CA THR A 204 -18.08 -28.65 -9.35
C THR A 204 -19.32 -28.01 -8.73
N GLU A 205 -19.30 -27.82 -7.41
CA GLU A 205 -20.39 -27.17 -6.67
C GLU A 205 -20.24 -25.64 -6.61
N THR A 206 -19.10 -25.11 -7.05
CA THR A 206 -18.68 -23.71 -6.89
C THR A 206 -18.76 -23.25 -5.43
N MET A 207 -18.32 -24.10 -4.50
CA MET A 207 -18.50 -23.89 -3.07
C MET A 207 -17.15 -23.69 -2.38
N LEU A 208 -17.01 -22.60 -1.63
CA LEU A 208 -15.88 -22.34 -0.75
C LEU A 208 -16.32 -22.53 0.71
N ASN A 209 -15.64 -23.43 1.41
CA ASN A 209 -15.84 -23.68 2.84
C ASN A 209 -14.62 -23.24 3.63
N VAL A 210 -14.84 -22.55 4.74
CA VAL A 210 -13.80 -22.16 5.71
C VAL A 210 -14.17 -22.75 7.07
N THR A 211 -13.27 -23.57 7.61
CA THR A 211 -13.42 -24.22 8.91
C THR A 211 -12.20 -23.89 9.76
N LEU A 212 -12.38 -23.69 11.06
CA LEU A 212 -11.28 -23.53 12.00
C LEU A 212 -11.63 -24.18 13.33
N ALA A 213 -10.61 -24.56 14.10
CA ALA A 213 -10.74 -25.09 15.45
C ALA A 213 -9.41 -24.95 16.22
N PRO A 214 -9.43 -25.02 17.56
CA PRO A 214 -8.19 -25.18 18.33
C PRO A 214 -7.39 -26.41 17.88
N LEU A 215 -6.06 -26.34 17.92
CA LEU A 215 -5.19 -27.42 17.39
C LEU A 215 -5.43 -28.80 18.02
N ASP A 216 -5.88 -28.86 19.27
CA ASP A 216 -6.20 -30.10 19.99
C ASP A 216 -7.58 -30.70 19.63
N ARG A 217 -8.32 -30.06 18.72
CA ARG A 217 -9.63 -30.51 18.25
C ARG A 217 -9.56 -31.07 16.82
N PRO A 218 -10.36 -32.11 16.51
CA PRO A 218 -10.50 -32.57 15.14
C PRO A 218 -11.19 -31.50 14.29
N LYS A 219 -11.11 -31.65 12.96
CA LYS A 219 -11.85 -30.80 12.02
C LYS A 219 -13.37 -30.91 12.30
N PRO A 220 -14.05 -29.78 12.59
CA PRO A 220 -15.51 -29.75 12.70
C PRO A 220 -16.23 -30.28 11.46
N SER A 221 -17.37 -30.96 11.64
CA SER A 221 -18.19 -31.42 10.51
C SER A 221 -18.94 -30.29 9.80
N ILE A 222 -19.17 -29.17 10.50
CA ILE A 222 -19.85 -27.97 9.96
C ILE A 222 -18.83 -26.84 9.81
N PRO A 223 -18.65 -26.27 8.60
CA PRO A 223 -17.76 -25.14 8.39
C PRO A 223 -18.31 -23.87 9.06
N LEU A 224 -17.42 -22.95 9.46
CA LEU A 224 -17.83 -21.64 9.96
C LEU A 224 -18.49 -20.82 8.84
N LEU A 225 -17.86 -20.81 7.65
CA LEU A 225 -18.37 -20.13 6.47
C LEU A 225 -18.52 -21.12 5.32
N SER A 226 -19.64 -21.03 4.61
CA SER A 226 -19.88 -21.74 3.36
C SER A 226 -20.48 -20.77 2.34
N ARG A 227 -19.82 -20.58 1.21
CA ARG A 227 -20.17 -19.57 0.21
C ARG A 227 -20.13 -20.15 -1.19
N LYS A 228 -21.24 -20.05 -1.92
CA LYS A 228 -21.26 -20.24 -3.37
C LYS A 228 -20.46 -19.12 -4.02
N LEU A 229 -19.33 -19.47 -4.62
CA LEU A 229 -18.37 -18.54 -5.21
C LEU A 229 -17.79 -19.15 -6.48
N ASN A 230 -18.06 -18.51 -7.63
CA ASN A 230 -17.43 -18.90 -8.88
C ASN A 230 -16.06 -18.22 -9.00
N LEU A 231 -14.99 -19.01 -8.99
CA LEU A 231 -13.62 -18.48 -9.06
C LEU A 231 -13.10 -18.32 -10.50
N SER A 232 -13.85 -18.67 -11.54
CA SER A 232 -13.36 -18.66 -12.93
C SER A 232 -12.92 -17.28 -13.45
N GLY A 233 -13.46 -16.20 -12.89
CA GLY A 233 -13.05 -14.82 -13.20
C GLY A 233 -11.91 -14.27 -12.33
N ILE A 234 -11.47 -15.05 -11.34
CA ILE A 234 -10.52 -14.64 -10.29
C ILE A 234 -9.23 -15.44 -10.42
N VAL A 235 -9.33 -16.77 -10.48
CA VAL A 235 -8.19 -17.65 -10.74
C VAL A 235 -7.99 -17.85 -12.23
N SER A 236 -6.74 -17.81 -12.68
CA SER A 236 -6.29 -17.97 -14.06
C SER A 236 -5.24 -19.07 -14.10
N GLN A 237 -4.42 -19.15 -15.15
CA GLN A 237 -3.54 -20.30 -15.38
C GLN A 237 -2.66 -20.61 -14.17
N GLU A 238 -2.05 -19.62 -13.57
CA GLU A 238 -1.10 -19.76 -12.46
C GLU A 238 -1.29 -18.62 -11.46
N HIS A 239 -1.42 -18.97 -10.18
CA HIS A 239 -1.65 -18.04 -9.08
C HIS A 239 -0.68 -18.32 -7.93
N HIS A 240 -0.27 -17.27 -7.24
CA HIS A 240 0.53 -17.39 -6.03
C HIS A 240 -0.39 -17.60 -4.82
N VAL A 241 0.01 -18.52 -3.96
CA VAL A 241 -0.63 -18.77 -2.67
C VAL A 241 0.32 -18.40 -1.54
N GLY A 242 -0.22 -17.85 -0.47
CA GLY A 242 0.60 -17.38 0.64
C GLY A 242 -0.20 -16.76 1.76
N PHE A 243 0.50 -15.98 2.58
CA PHE A 243 -0.06 -15.27 3.71
C PHE A 243 0.35 -13.80 3.67
N SER A 244 -0.54 -12.94 4.17
CA SER A 244 -0.26 -11.53 4.42
C SER A 244 -0.77 -11.19 5.81
N ALA A 245 0.00 -10.41 6.58
CA ALA A 245 -0.43 -9.90 7.86
C ALA A 245 -0.01 -8.44 8.01
N ALA A 246 -0.77 -7.69 8.80
CA ALA A 246 -0.45 -6.31 9.09
C ALA A 246 -0.69 -5.94 10.55
N THR A 247 0.06 -4.96 11.01
CA THR A 247 -0.19 -4.26 12.28
C THR A 247 -0.55 -2.81 12.02
N GLY A 248 -1.04 -2.11 13.03
CA GLY A 248 -1.40 -0.70 12.92
C GLY A 248 -0.98 0.04 14.17
N THR A 249 -1.88 0.83 14.75
CA THR A 249 -1.66 1.46 16.07
C THR A 249 -1.72 0.44 17.21
N VAL A 250 -2.53 -0.62 17.03
CA VAL A 250 -2.48 -1.87 17.79
C VAL A 250 -1.71 -2.93 17.01
N ALA A 251 -1.01 -3.82 17.73
CA ALA A 251 -0.08 -4.76 17.12
C ALA A 251 -0.06 -6.12 17.85
N SER A 252 -0.06 -7.18 17.05
CA SER A 252 0.12 -8.57 17.44
C SER A 252 1.27 -9.16 16.63
N SER A 253 1.95 -10.16 17.19
CA SER A 253 2.75 -11.06 16.35
C SER A 253 1.84 -12.09 15.69
N HIS A 254 2.06 -12.34 14.40
CA HIS A 254 1.28 -13.28 13.60
C HIS A 254 2.20 -14.40 13.14
N PHE A 255 1.96 -15.61 13.64
CA PHE A 255 2.79 -16.78 13.35
C PHE A 255 2.04 -17.81 12.52
N VAL A 256 2.75 -18.50 11.62
CA VAL A 256 2.30 -19.73 10.97
C VAL A 256 3.27 -20.84 11.34
N LEU A 257 2.73 -21.96 11.85
CA LEU A 257 3.51 -23.09 12.36
C LEU A 257 3.69 -24.16 11.29
N GLY A 258 2.64 -24.41 10.50
CA GLY A 258 2.66 -25.40 9.43
C GLY A 258 1.62 -25.06 8.37
N TRP A 259 1.87 -25.50 7.14
CA TRP A 259 1.02 -25.25 5.99
C TRP A 259 1.05 -26.39 4.98
N SER A 260 -0.12 -26.79 4.51
CA SER A 260 -0.35 -27.78 3.47
C SER A 260 -1.30 -27.22 2.42
N PHE A 261 -1.09 -27.61 1.18
CA PHE A 261 -1.92 -27.22 0.05
C PHE A 261 -2.03 -28.38 -0.93
N ASN A 262 -3.19 -28.56 -1.56
CA ASN A 262 -3.43 -29.63 -2.54
C ASN A 262 -4.53 -29.24 -3.54
N ILE A 263 -4.27 -29.40 -4.85
CA ILE A 263 -5.30 -29.30 -5.91
C ILE A 263 -5.73 -30.64 -6.51
N GLU A 264 -5.11 -31.74 -6.09
CA GLU A 264 -5.40 -33.10 -6.55
C GLU A 264 -6.38 -33.84 -5.63
N GLY A 265 -6.80 -33.23 -4.52
CA GLY A 265 -7.68 -33.86 -3.54
C GLY A 265 -7.69 -33.13 -2.20
N LYS A 266 -7.85 -33.90 -1.12
CA LYS A 266 -7.85 -33.40 0.25
C LYS A 266 -6.45 -33.05 0.74
N GLU A 267 -6.34 -32.07 1.62
CA GLU A 267 -5.10 -31.61 2.21
C GLU A 267 -4.44 -32.71 3.05
N SER A 268 -3.11 -32.67 3.13
CA SER A 268 -2.35 -33.61 3.97
C SER A 268 -2.39 -33.18 5.43
N ASP A 269 -2.48 -34.15 6.35
CA ASP A 269 -2.53 -33.87 7.78
C ASP A 269 -1.15 -33.57 8.37
N PHE A 270 -1.10 -32.82 9.47
CA PHE A 270 0.14 -32.47 10.15
C PHE A 270 0.50 -33.50 11.21
N ASP A 271 1.77 -33.89 11.23
CA ASP A 271 2.39 -34.50 12.39
C ASP A 271 2.67 -33.40 13.42
N ILE A 272 1.83 -33.33 14.45
CA ILE A 272 1.86 -32.30 15.50
C ILE A 272 3.23 -32.27 16.20
N THR A 273 3.91 -33.42 16.29
CA THR A 273 5.22 -33.52 16.96
C THR A 273 6.35 -32.82 16.21
N LYS A 274 6.14 -32.53 14.92
CA LYS A 274 7.12 -31.85 14.05
C LYS A 274 6.86 -30.35 13.94
N LEU A 275 5.79 -29.83 14.54
CA LEU A 275 5.48 -28.41 14.48
C LEU A 275 6.49 -27.58 15.29
N PRO A 276 6.89 -26.40 14.80
CA PRO A 276 7.70 -25.49 15.58
C PRO A 276 6.93 -25.00 16.82
N SER A 277 7.66 -24.82 17.92
CA SER A 277 7.10 -24.24 19.13
C SER A 277 6.97 -22.72 19.01
N LEU A 278 5.93 -22.16 19.64
CA LEU A 278 5.78 -20.72 19.79
C LEU A 278 6.80 -20.17 20.79
N PRO A 279 7.22 -18.89 20.66
CA PRO A 279 8.02 -18.24 21.68
C PRO A 279 7.28 -18.26 23.02
N ASP A 280 8.02 -18.46 24.11
CA ASP A 280 7.44 -18.35 25.45
C ASP A 280 6.81 -16.96 25.62
N PRO A 281 5.61 -16.87 26.22
CA PRO A 281 5.04 -15.58 26.54
C PRO A 281 6.03 -14.82 27.42
N PRO A 282 6.16 -13.49 27.24
CA PRO A 282 6.99 -12.70 28.14
C PRO A 282 6.55 -12.98 29.58
N PRO A 283 7.49 -13.12 30.53
CA PRO A 283 7.15 -13.46 31.90
C PRO A 283 6.11 -12.48 32.40
N THR A 284 4.96 -13.00 32.85
CA THR A 284 3.97 -12.22 33.57
C THR A 284 4.72 -11.56 34.73
N LEU A 285 4.87 -10.23 34.67
CA LEU A 285 5.20 -9.46 35.86
C LEU A 285 4.14 -9.87 36.88
N SER A 286 4.54 -10.68 37.86
CA SER A 286 3.68 -11.04 38.98
C SER A 286 3.10 -9.75 39.53
N PRO A 287 1.82 -9.71 39.94
CA PRO A 287 1.28 -8.51 40.57
C PRO A 287 2.17 -8.22 41.76
N SER A 288 3.00 -7.18 41.65
CA SER A 288 3.75 -6.65 42.77
C SER A 288 2.74 -6.41 43.89
N PRO A 289 3.03 -6.85 45.13
CA PRO A 289 2.09 -6.69 46.24
C PRO A 289 1.66 -5.23 46.26
N SER A 290 0.34 -5.02 46.25
CA SER A 290 -0.31 -3.73 46.33
C SER A 290 0.46 -2.85 47.33
N PRO A 291 0.90 -1.65 46.96
CA PRO A 291 1.54 -0.78 47.94
C PRO A 291 0.54 -0.57 49.09
N PRO A 292 1.03 -0.47 50.34
CA PRO A 292 0.14 -0.23 51.47
C PRO A 292 -0.63 1.05 51.21
N VAL A 293 -1.89 1.08 51.63
CA VAL A 293 -2.76 2.26 51.61
C VAL A 293 -2.04 3.40 52.34
N SER A 294 -1.29 4.19 51.57
CA SER A 294 -0.59 5.35 52.06
C SER A 294 -1.53 6.53 51.96
N ALA A 295 -1.81 7.14 53.11
CA ALA A 295 -2.60 8.33 53.31
C ALA A 295 -2.44 9.36 52.16
N LYS A 296 -3.56 9.93 51.73
CA LYS A 296 -3.66 11.03 50.76
C LYS A 296 -2.58 12.07 51.05
N LYS A 297 -1.49 12.02 50.28
CA LYS A 297 -0.46 13.06 50.29
C LYS A 297 -1.06 14.25 49.54
N LYS A 298 -1.27 15.38 50.23
CA LYS A 298 -1.68 16.63 49.60
C LYS A 298 -0.69 16.94 48.47
N SER A 299 -1.15 16.80 47.24
CA SER A 299 -0.42 17.24 46.06
C SER A 299 -0.16 18.74 46.20
N SER A 300 1.11 19.12 46.29
CA SER A 300 1.51 20.52 46.23
C SER A 300 0.95 21.14 44.95
N ASN A 301 0.35 22.32 45.05
CA ASN A 301 -0.20 23.10 43.94
C ASN A 301 0.80 23.30 42.78
N THR A 302 2.10 23.06 43.00
CA THR A 302 3.17 23.09 41.99
C THR A 302 2.93 22.15 40.80
N MET A 303 2.42 20.92 41.02
CA MET A 303 2.20 19.96 39.91
C MET A 303 0.98 20.33 39.05
N LEU A 304 -0.07 20.87 39.68
CA LEU A 304 -1.21 21.46 38.97
C LEU A 304 -0.80 22.70 38.18
N ILE A 305 0.06 23.57 38.73
CA ILE A 305 0.59 24.74 38.01
C ILE A 305 1.43 24.31 36.80
N ILE A 306 2.24 23.25 36.91
CA ILE A 306 3.03 22.74 35.77
C ILE A 306 2.14 22.14 34.68
N ILE A 307 1.11 21.37 35.04
CA ILE A 307 0.17 20.78 34.07
C ILE A 307 -0.66 21.88 33.40
N VAL A 308 -1.13 22.87 34.16
CA VAL A 308 -1.86 24.03 33.62
C VAL A 308 -0.95 24.86 32.73
N ALA A 309 0.30 25.13 33.11
CA ALA A 309 1.27 25.84 32.29
C ALA A 309 1.65 25.08 31.01
N ALA A 310 1.82 23.75 31.08
CA ALA A 310 2.08 22.89 29.93
C ALA A 310 0.89 22.83 28.97
N SER A 311 -0.33 22.75 29.50
CA SER A 311 -1.56 22.77 28.70
C SER A 311 -1.78 24.14 28.04
N ALA A 312 -1.55 25.24 28.75
CA ALA A 312 -1.63 26.59 28.20
C ALA A 312 -0.58 26.83 27.11
N THR A 313 0.67 26.38 27.31
CA THR A 313 1.71 26.48 26.28
C THR A 313 1.40 25.62 25.05
N PHE A 314 0.85 24.41 25.23
CA PHE A 314 0.43 23.57 24.12
C PHE A 314 -0.74 24.18 23.33
N VAL A 315 -1.72 24.79 24.01
CA VAL A 315 -2.83 25.50 23.37
C VAL A 315 -2.34 26.75 22.65
N ILE A 316 -1.37 27.50 23.21
CA ILE A 316 -0.73 28.64 22.53
C ILE A 316 0.10 28.18 21.33
N LEU A 317 0.75 27.02 21.39
CA LEU A 317 1.46 26.44 20.25
C LEU A 317 0.49 25.98 19.15
N ILE A 318 -0.65 25.39 19.51
CA ILE A 318 -1.70 25.05 18.55
C ILE A 318 -2.34 26.30 17.98
N LEU A 319 -2.65 27.32 18.79
CA LEU A 319 -3.20 28.58 18.30
C LEU A 319 -2.18 29.33 17.45
N SER A 320 -0.90 29.36 17.81
CA SER A 320 0.14 29.99 16.99
C SER A 320 0.41 29.19 15.71
N PHE A 321 0.32 27.86 15.74
CA PHE A 321 0.36 27.02 14.55
C PHE A 321 -0.89 27.18 13.68
N LEU A 322 -2.08 27.28 14.24
CA LEU A 322 -3.34 27.51 13.52
C LEU A 322 -3.37 28.93 12.96
N VAL A 323 -2.88 29.92 13.68
CA VAL A 323 -2.72 31.31 13.23
C VAL A 323 -1.62 31.38 12.16
N PHE A 324 -0.50 30.70 12.33
CA PHE A 324 0.54 30.58 11.30
C PHE A 324 0.04 29.81 10.08
N TRP A 325 -0.78 28.78 10.26
CA TRP A 325 -1.43 28.01 9.20
C TRP A 325 -2.54 28.81 8.54
N PHE A 326 -3.24 29.67 9.26
CA PHE A 326 -4.28 30.57 8.75
C PHE A 326 -3.65 31.73 7.99
N PHE A 327 -2.59 32.36 8.52
CA PHE A 327 -1.77 33.36 7.84
C PHE A 327 -0.94 32.76 6.69
N ARG A 328 -0.52 31.48 6.77
CA ARG A 328 0.06 30.75 5.63
C ARG A 328 -1.00 30.27 4.65
N ARG A 329 -2.24 30.00 5.07
CA ARG A 329 -3.38 29.78 4.16
C ARG A 329 -3.79 31.08 3.48
N GLU A 330 -3.60 32.23 4.11
CA GLU A 330 -3.71 33.55 3.47
C GLU A 330 -2.48 33.93 2.63
N LYS A 331 -1.39 33.16 2.67
CA LYS A 331 -0.21 33.34 1.79
C LYS A 331 0.17 32.11 0.96
N ILE A 332 -0.75 31.16 0.80
CA ILE A 332 -0.72 30.13 -0.25
C ILE A 332 -2.07 30.18 -0.97
N PHE A 333 -2.44 31.38 -1.41
CA PHE A 333 -3.13 31.50 -2.69
C PHE A 333 -2.03 31.53 -3.75
N PHE A 334 -2.10 30.56 -4.67
CA PHE A 334 -1.32 30.52 -5.91
C PHE A 334 -1.09 31.92 -6.50
N ASN A 335 0.13 32.45 -6.41
CA ASN A 335 0.59 33.58 -7.20
C ASN A 335 1.78 33.18 -8.06
N GLY A 336 1.55 32.14 -8.85
CA GLY A 336 2.41 31.69 -9.95
C GLY A 336 1.59 31.03 -11.06
N GLY A 337 0.34 31.48 -11.26
CA GLY A 337 -0.58 30.99 -12.29
C GLY A 337 -1.19 32.14 -13.07
N ALA A 338 -1.64 31.88 -14.30
CA ALA A 338 -2.25 32.87 -15.19
C ALA A 338 -3.31 33.71 -14.47
N ARG A 339 -3.33 35.02 -14.77
CA ARG A 339 -4.27 35.99 -14.19
C ARG A 339 -5.70 35.44 -14.28
N LYS A 340 -6.35 35.26 -13.13
CA LYS A 340 -7.73 34.77 -13.06
C LYS A 340 -8.67 35.94 -13.38
N PHE A 341 -9.51 35.77 -14.39
CA PHE A 341 -10.55 36.73 -14.75
C PHE A 341 -11.90 36.22 -14.26
N SER A 342 -12.78 37.13 -13.87
CA SER A 342 -14.17 36.76 -13.56
C SER A 342 -14.84 36.22 -14.83
N TYR A 343 -15.82 35.32 -14.67
CA TYR A 343 -16.60 34.81 -15.81
C TYR A 343 -17.25 35.95 -16.61
N GLN A 344 -17.71 37.00 -15.94
CA GLN A 344 -18.28 38.19 -16.58
C GLN A 344 -17.25 38.93 -17.44
N THR A 345 -16.02 39.06 -16.95
CA THR A 345 -14.90 39.64 -17.71
C THR A 345 -14.54 38.78 -18.92
N ILE A 346 -14.49 37.46 -18.77
CA ILE A 346 -14.19 36.54 -19.87
C ILE A 346 -15.32 36.53 -20.91
N SER A 347 -16.57 36.48 -20.47
CA SER A 347 -17.76 36.54 -21.32
C SER A 347 -17.81 37.86 -22.09
N SER A 348 -17.62 39.00 -21.42
CA SER A 348 -17.48 40.31 -22.07
C SER A 348 -16.35 40.33 -23.10
N ALA A 349 -15.15 39.87 -22.73
CA ALA A 349 -13.99 39.88 -23.60
C ALA A 349 -14.16 39.01 -24.86
N THR A 350 -14.88 37.89 -24.73
CA THR A 350 -15.18 36.95 -25.82
C THR A 350 -16.46 37.30 -26.57
N GLY A 351 -17.19 38.36 -26.20
CA GLY A 351 -18.49 38.70 -26.80
C GLY A 351 -19.59 37.66 -26.52
N GLY A 352 -19.55 37.03 -25.34
CA GLY A 352 -20.49 35.98 -24.94
C GLY A 352 -20.14 34.60 -25.49
N PHE A 353 -18.86 34.31 -25.70
CA PHE A 353 -18.39 33.08 -26.36
C PHE A 353 -18.91 32.93 -27.80
N ASP A 354 -18.84 34.03 -28.56
CA ASP A 354 -19.26 34.10 -29.95
C ASP A 354 -18.43 33.12 -30.82
N SER A 355 -19.12 32.30 -31.63
CA SER A 355 -18.49 31.30 -32.50
C SER A 355 -17.57 31.91 -33.56
N SER A 356 -17.78 33.17 -33.95
CA SER A 356 -16.87 33.92 -34.84
C SER A 356 -15.48 34.16 -34.22
N LYS A 357 -15.36 34.00 -32.90
CA LYS A 357 -14.11 34.11 -32.14
C LYS A 357 -13.55 32.76 -31.70
N LEU A 358 -14.12 31.64 -32.15
CA LEU A 358 -13.62 30.31 -31.83
C LEU A 358 -12.25 30.09 -32.50
N LEU A 359 -11.25 29.76 -31.69
CA LEU A 359 -9.88 29.45 -32.11
C LEU A 359 -9.67 27.95 -32.35
N GLY A 360 -10.54 27.11 -31.78
CA GLY A 360 -10.52 25.66 -31.97
C GLY A 360 -11.18 24.90 -30.82
N GLU A 361 -11.37 23.59 -31.00
CA GLU A 361 -11.99 22.71 -30.02
C GLU A 361 -11.17 21.43 -29.87
N ARG A 362 -10.98 20.98 -28.62
CA ARG A 362 -10.34 19.70 -28.27
C ARG A 362 -11.13 19.01 -27.16
N ASN A 363 -10.78 17.78 -26.82
CA ASN A 363 -11.39 17.00 -25.72
C ASN A 363 -11.44 17.72 -24.35
N SER A 364 -10.72 18.83 -24.16
CA SER A 364 -10.71 19.64 -22.94
C SER A 364 -11.59 20.90 -23.02
N GLY A 365 -12.32 21.12 -24.12
CA GLY A 365 -13.23 22.25 -24.33
C GLY A 365 -12.93 23.10 -25.56
N SER A 366 -13.79 24.10 -25.80
CA SER A 366 -13.71 25.05 -26.91
C SER A 366 -12.97 26.33 -26.49
N PHE A 367 -12.08 26.84 -27.34
CA PHE A 367 -11.19 27.97 -27.04
C PHE A 367 -11.59 29.21 -27.85
N TYR A 368 -11.79 30.35 -27.19
CA TYR A 368 -12.26 31.59 -27.83
C TYR A 368 -11.24 32.73 -27.71
N LYS A 369 -11.19 33.61 -28.71
CA LYS A 369 -10.40 34.85 -28.70
C LYS A 369 -11.13 35.92 -27.89
N GLY A 370 -10.48 36.45 -26.85
CA GLY A 370 -11.01 37.54 -26.02
C GLY A 370 -10.13 38.79 -26.04
N GLN A 371 -10.73 39.98 -25.88
CA GLN A 371 -10.03 41.26 -25.71
C GLN A 371 -10.52 41.96 -24.44
N LEU A 372 -9.59 42.31 -23.54
CA LEU A 372 -9.88 42.95 -22.25
C LEU A 372 -9.97 44.48 -22.39
N ALA A 373 -10.74 45.13 -21.51
CA ALA A 373 -10.92 46.58 -21.51
C ALA A 373 -9.67 47.33 -21.00
N PRO A 374 -9.39 48.57 -21.46
CA PRO A 374 -8.10 49.24 -21.26
C PRO A 374 -7.79 49.75 -19.84
N THR A 375 -8.67 49.56 -18.85
CA THR A 375 -8.55 50.19 -17.52
C THR A 375 -7.75 49.39 -16.48
N GLU A 376 -7.09 48.30 -16.86
CA GLU A 376 -6.08 47.64 -16.02
C GLU A 376 -4.67 47.93 -16.57
N ILE A 377 -3.97 48.85 -15.91
CA ILE A 377 -2.62 49.33 -16.22
C ILE A 377 -1.66 48.14 -16.46
N ILE A 378 -1.09 48.03 -17.67
CA ILE A 378 0.16 47.30 -17.88
C ILE A 378 1.25 48.21 -17.34
N ALA A 379 1.67 48.00 -16.10
CA ALA A 379 2.83 48.68 -15.56
C ALA A 379 4.05 48.28 -16.41
N LYS A 380 4.66 49.26 -17.07
CA LYS A 380 5.96 49.16 -17.74
C LYS A 380 6.99 48.84 -16.64
N GLY A 381 7.28 47.56 -16.43
CA GLY A 381 8.09 47.07 -15.31
C GLY A 381 9.48 46.63 -15.75
N ASP A 382 10.47 46.93 -14.92
CA ASP A 382 11.84 46.46 -15.02
C ASP A 382 11.89 44.92 -15.16
N LEU A 383 12.57 44.40 -16.18
CA LEU A 383 12.64 42.95 -16.45
C LEU A 383 13.22 42.17 -15.26
N LEU A 384 14.04 42.81 -14.42
CA LEU A 384 14.57 42.21 -13.19
C LEU A 384 13.47 41.85 -12.18
N MET A 385 12.33 42.54 -12.20
CA MET A 385 11.15 42.19 -11.39
C MET A 385 10.51 40.86 -11.80
N SER A 386 10.80 40.37 -13.02
CA SER A 386 10.30 39.08 -13.51
C SER A 386 11.11 37.88 -12.98
N CYS A 387 12.20 38.12 -12.26
CA CYS A 387 13.01 37.06 -11.67
C CYS A 387 12.34 36.46 -10.44
N ASP A 388 12.35 35.12 -10.40
CA ASP A 388 11.87 34.32 -9.28
C ASP A 388 12.53 34.77 -7.97
N THR A 389 11.73 34.94 -6.92
CA THR A 389 12.18 35.43 -5.61
C THR A 389 13.09 34.44 -4.88
N ARG A 390 13.18 33.19 -5.34
CA ARG A 390 14.10 32.16 -4.84
C ARG A 390 15.55 32.34 -5.31
N ILE A 391 15.78 33.14 -6.35
CA ILE A 391 17.13 33.47 -6.80
C ILE A 391 17.68 34.57 -5.89
N ASN A 392 18.81 34.32 -5.22
CA ASN A 392 19.40 35.27 -4.28
C ASN A 392 19.78 36.58 -5.00
N ARG A 393 18.97 37.61 -4.81
CA ARG A 393 19.07 38.90 -5.52
C ARG A 393 20.36 39.66 -5.21
N GLU A 394 21.01 39.36 -4.08
CA GLU A 394 22.25 40.04 -3.67
C GLU A 394 23.49 39.59 -4.47
N ASN A 395 23.42 38.44 -5.16
CA ASN A 395 24.49 37.89 -6.00
C ASN A 395 24.16 37.93 -7.50
N LEU A 396 23.10 38.63 -7.91
CA LEU A 396 22.71 38.71 -9.30
C LEU A 396 23.57 39.74 -10.05
N VAL A 397 24.37 39.28 -11.00
CA VAL A 397 24.93 40.18 -12.02
C VAL A 397 23.79 40.54 -12.96
N ALA A 398 23.20 41.73 -12.78
CA ALA A 398 22.02 42.18 -13.52
C ALA A 398 22.13 42.00 -15.05
N ARG A 399 23.36 42.12 -15.59
CA ARG A 399 23.67 41.91 -17.01
C ARG A 399 23.45 40.46 -17.45
N GLU A 400 23.84 39.47 -16.65
CA GLU A 400 23.70 38.05 -16.96
C GLU A 400 22.24 37.60 -16.89
N VAL A 401 21.51 38.10 -15.91
CA VAL A 401 20.08 37.85 -15.75
C VAL A 401 19.30 38.41 -16.93
N LEU A 402 19.60 39.64 -17.34
CA LEU A 402 18.95 40.28 -18.48
C LEU A 402 19.30 39.57 -19.80
N LEU A 403 20.54 39.09 -19.94
CA LEU A 403 21.00 38.29 -21.09
C LEU A 403 20.20 36.99 -21.21
N VAL A 404 20.02 36.25 -20.12
CA VAL A 404 19.23 35.00 -20.10
C VAL A 404 17.77 35.28 -20.45
N LEU A 405 17.15 36.30 -19.85
CA LEU A 405 15.75 36.66 -20.09
C LEU A 405 15.52 37.10 -21.55
N LYS A 406 16.37 37.97 -22.10
CA LYS A 406 16.29 38.40 -23.50
C LYS A 406 16.50 37.24 -24.46
N THR A 407 17.45 36.35 -24.17
CA THR A 407 17.71 35.16 -24.98
C THR A 407 16.51 34.20 -24.97
N GLY A 408 15.91 33.97 -23.79
CA GLY A 408 14.67 33.19 -23.66
C GLY A 408 13.51 33.78 -24.45
N LEU A 409 13.36 35.11 -24.43
CA LEU A 409 12.32 35.80 -25.19
C LEU A 409 12.51 35.65 -26.72
N LEU A 410 13.75 35.72 -27.22
CA LEU A 410 14.06 35.45 -28.62
C LEU A 410 13.74 34.01 -29.02
N CYS A 411 14.04 33.04 -28.15
CA CYS A 411 13.71 31.63 -28.39
C CYS A 411 12.20 31.38 -28.41
N ALA A 412 11.44 32.16 -27.62
CA ALA A 412 9.99 32.08 -27.54
C ALA A 412 9.26 32.88 -28.64
N ASN A 413 9.98 33.44 -29.62
CA ASN A 413 9.37 34.24 -30.68
C ASN A 413 8.30 33.43 -31.44
N ARG A 414 7.16 34.04 -31.72
CA ARG A 414 6.03 33.36 -32.38
C ARG A 414 6.37 32.93 -33.81
N SER A 415 7.26 33.65 -34.49
CA SER A 415 7.76 33.29 -35.83
C SER A 415 8.94 32.32 -35.71
N PRO A 416 8.86 31.08 -36.23
CA PRO A 416 9.97 30.12 -36.18
C PRO A 416 11.23 30.61 -36.89
N GLU A 417 11.08 31.35 -37.99
CA GLU A 417 12.16 31.93 -38.80
C GLU A 417 12.97 32.98 -38.02
N SER A 418 12.35 33.61 -37.02
CA SER A 418 12.96 34.67 -36.20
C SER A 418 13.59 34.12 -34.91
N ARG A 419 13.53 32.82 -34.66
CA ARG A 419 14.16 32.18 -33.51
C ARG A 419 15.63 31.90 -33.82
N PRO A 420 16.56 32.18 -32.89
CA PRO A 420 17.95 31.83 -33.10
C PRO A 420 18.12 30.31 -33.15
N MET A 421 19.06 29.84 -33.98
CA MET A 421 19.53 28.47 -33.88
C MET A 421 20.18 28.23 -32.52
N MET A 422 20.11 27.00 -32.01
CA MET A 422 20.65 26.67 -30.69
C MET A 422 22.14 27.02 -30.54
N LYS A 423 22.92 26.92 -31.63
CA LYS A 423 24.32 27.35 -31.64
C LYS A 423 24.50 28.84 -31.30
N ASN A 424 23.58 29.70 -31.73
CA ASN A 424 23.64 31.14 -31.47
C ASN A 424 23.20 31.44 -30.04
N VAL A 425 22.22 30.70 -29.51
CA VAL A 425 21.78 30.78 -28.10
C VAL A 425 22.95 30.52 -27.16
N PHE A 426 23.75 29.48 -27.41
CA PHE A 426 24.95 29.21 -26.62
C PHE A 426 25.97 30.35 -26.70
N ARG A 427 26.23 30.89 -27.89
CA ARG A 427 27.16 32.01 -28.06
C ARG A 427 26.70 33.29 -27.35
N TYR A 428 25.39 33.56 -27.32
CA TYR A 428 24.83 34.68 -26.57
C TYR A 428 25.07 34.50 -25.07
N LEU A 429 24.80 33.31 -24.53
CA LEU A 429 24.95 33.02 -23.10
C LEU A 429 26.42 32.97 -22.64
N GLU A 430 27.34 32.52 -23.49
CA GLU A 430 28.79 32.55 -23.23
C GLU A 430 29.41 33.93 -23.44
N GLY A 431 28.65 34.90 -23.96
CA GLY A 431 29.13 36.25 -24.26
C GLY A 431 30.08 36.33 -25.45
N THR A 432 30.14 35.30 -26.29
CA THR A 432 31.00 35.24 -27.48
C THR A 432 30.35 35.87 -28.71
N GLU A 433 29.04 36.15 -28.66
CA GLU A 433 28.28 36.87 -29.69
C GLU A 433 27.22 37.77 -29.01
N ALA A 434 26.95 38.96 -29.55
CA ALA A 434 25.98 39.90 -28.98
C ALA A 434 24.54 39.58 -29.42
N LEU A 435 23.56 39.92 -28.59
CA LEU A 435 22.15 39.75 -28.92
C LEU A 435 21.73 40.66 -30.10
N PRO A 436 20.91 40.18 -31.04
CA PRO A 436 20.38 41.01 -32.13
C PRO A 436 19.43 42.08 -31.56
N HIS A 437 19.69 43.35 -31.89
CA HIS A 437 18.91 44.54 -31.48
C HIS A 437 18.91 44.89 -29.99
N ASP A 438 20.08 45.27 -29.44
CA ASP A 438 20.17 45.79 -28.07
C ASP A 438 19.68 47.25 -27.91
N ASP A 439 19.33 47.95 -29.00
CA ASP A 439 19.09 49.41 -29.01
C ASP A 439 17.62 49.86 -28.81
N TYR A 440 16.63 48.97 -28.75
CA TYR A 440 15.20 49.39 -28.83
C TYR A 440 14.40 49.38 -27.53
N LEU A 441 15.03 49.24 -26.36
CA LEU A 441 14.30 49.28 -25.07
C LEU A 441 14.84 50.29 -24.04
N PHE A 442 15.88 51.06 -24.38
CA PHE A 442 16.43 52.11 -23.50
C PHE A 442 16.07 53.51 -24.01
N TYR A 443 14.89 54.02 -23.67
CA TYR A 443 14.69 55.47 -23.47
C TYR A 443 13.60 55.70 -22.41
N GLY A 444 14.00 56.33 -21.31
CA GLY A 444 13.15 56.75 -20.20
C GLY A 444 13.61 56.19 -18.87
N VAL A 445 14.74 56.70 -18.38
CA VAL A 445 15.10 56.72 -16.94
C VAL A 445 14.10 57.61 -16.21
#